data_AF-A0A1G1IEF8-F1
#
_entry.id   AF-A0A1G1IEF8-F1
#
_cell.length_a   1.000
_cell.length_b   1.000
_cell.length_c   1.000
_cell.angle_alpha   90.00
_cell.angle_beta   90.00
_cell.angle_gamma   90.00
#
_symmetry.space_group_name_H-M   'P 1'
#
loop_
_entity.id
_entity.type
_entity.pdbx_description
1 polymer ?
#
loop_
_entity_poly.entity_id
_entity_poly.type
_entity_poly.pdbx_seq_one_letter_code
_entity_poly.pdbx_strand_id
1 'polypeptide(L)'
;MIILPKHPLTRLVFALWLTACLAVLVFAFIQREIHDMIIGFWYFMLFLTFPLGYVLSVVIGWLSYLVYLIFDSSTQGGSLPDSISFLPVLIYWVLFVAVGYYQWFVLLPRLVNRFRRH
;
A
#
# COMPACT_ATOMS: atom_id res chain seq x y z
N MET A 1 17.55 7.68 -4.16
CA MET A 1 18.57 6.92 -3.39
C MET A 1 17.84 5.93 -2.49
N ILE A 2 17.99 4.63 -2.75
CA ILE A 2 17.48 3.58 -1.85
C ILE A 2 18.45 3.48 -0.67
N ILE A 3 17.96 3.72 0.55
CA ILE A 3 18.79 3.61 1.75
C ILE A 3 18.74 2.14 2.17
N LEU A 4 19.75 1.37 1.79
CA LEU A 4 19.86 -0.01 2.27
C LEU A 4 20.29 -0.02 3.75
N PRO A 5 19.63 -0.80 4.61
CA PRO A 5 20.04 -0.95 5.99
C PRO A 5 21.40 -1.66 6.08
N LYS A 6 22.33 -1.09 6.86
CA LYS A 6 23.67 -1.66 7.03
C LYS A 6 23.70 -2.87 7.98
N HIS A 7 22.77 -2.94 8.93
CA HIS A 7 22.75 -3.98 9.95
C HIS A 7 22.11 -5.28 9.41
N PRO A 8 22.70 -6.47 9.64
CA PRO A 8 22.21 -7.73 9.09
C PRO A 8 20.78 -8.05 9.54
N LEU A 9 20.44 -7.78 10.81
CA LEU A 9 19.09 -7.98 11.33
C LEU A 9 18.05 -7.13 10.58
N THR A 10 18.33 -5.85 10.36
CA THR A 10 17.41 -4.94 9.65
C THR A 10 17.26 -5.35 8.19
N ARG A 11 18.33 -5.87 7.56
CA ARG A 11 18.28 -6.43 6.20
C ARG A 11 17.41 -7.69 6.14
N LEU A 12 17.48 -8.56 7.14
CA LEU A 12 16.61 -9.74 7.22
C LEU A 12 15.14 -9.34 7.38
N VAL A 13 14.84 -8.41 8.30
CA VAL A 13 13.48 -7.88 8.50
C VAL A 13 12.95 -7.22 7.22
N PHE A 14 13.79 -6.43 6.53
CA PHE A 14 13.44 -5.83 5.25
C PHE A 14 13.11 -6.88 4.19
N ALA A 15 13.94 -7.91 4.06
CA ALA A 15 13.71 -8.98 3.10
C ALA A 15 12.39 -9.71 3.39
N LEU A 16 12.15 -10.11 4.66
CA LEU A 16 10.91 -10.78 5.06
C LEU A 16 9.67 -9.92 4.81
N TRP A 17 9.73 -8.64 5.16
CA TRP A 17 8.63 -7.69 4.93
C TRP A 17 8.35 -7.49 3.44
N LEU A 18 9.39 -7.33 2.62
CA LEU A 18 9.24 -7.17 1.17
C LEU A 18 8.68 -8.46 0.52
N THR A 19 9.16 -9.62 0.96
CA THR A 19 8.63 -10.92 0.53
C THR A 19 7.15 -11.05 0.89
N ALA A 20 6.73 -10.61 2.08
CA ALA A 20 5.31 -10.60 2.45
C ALA A 20 4.50 -9.66 1.55
N CYS A 21 5.01 -8.47 1.24
CA CYS A 21 4.35 -7.54 0.31
C CYS A 21 4.21 -8.14 -1.10
N LEU A 22 5.23 -8.83 -1.59
CA LEU A 22 5.20 -9.52 -2.88
C LEU A 22 4.22 -10.70 -2.87
N ALA A 23 4.15 -11.46 -1.78
CA ALA A 23 3.21 -12.55 -1.62
C ALA A 23 1.75 -12.06 -1.69
N VAL A 24 1.44 -10.91 -1.07
CA VAL A 24 0.12 -10.27 -1.16
C VAL A 24 -0.21 -9.84 -2.60
N LEU A 25 0.78 -9.32 -3.34
CA LEU A 25 0.58 -8.94 -4.75
C LEU A 25 0.32 -10.16 -5.64
N VAL A 26 1.10 -11.24 -5.46
CA VAL A 26 0.91 -12.49 -6.20
C VAL A 26 -0.44 -13.11 -5.86
N PHE A 27 -0.82 -13.12 -4.59
CA PHE A 27 -2.13 -13.55 -4.14
C PHE A 27 -3.27 -12.76 -4.82
N ALA A 28 -3.17 -11.43 -4.83
CA ALA A 28 -4.14 -10.56 -5.50
C ALA A 28 -4.20 -10.81 -7.02
N PHE A 29 -3.06 -11.10 -7.66
CA PHE A 29 -3.00 -11.43 -9.07
C PHE A 29 -3.71 -12.76 -9.39
N ILE A 30 -3.47 -13.80 -8.58
CA ILE A 30 -4.11 -15.11 -8.75
C ILE A 30 -5.61 -15.02 -8.51
N GLN A 31 -6.03 -14.27 -7.48
CA GLN A 31 -7.44 -14.15 -7.10
C GLN A 31 -8.18 -12.99 -7.80
N ARG A 32 -7.64 -12.45 -8.89
CA ARG A 32 -8.21 -11.25 -9.55
C ARG A 32 -9.64 -11.39 -10.07
N GLU A 33 -10.12 -12.62 -10.25
CA GLU A 33 -11.47 -12.93 -10.72
C GLU A 33 -12.48 -13.06 -9.56
N ILE A 34 -12.01 -13.04 -8.31
CA ILE A 34 -12.87 -13.12 -7.12
C ILE A 34 -13.28 -11.71 -6.70
N HIS A 35 -14.60 -11.46 -6.61
CA HIS A 35 -15.17 -10.14 -6.30
C HIS A 35 -14.61 -9.51 -5.01
N ASP A 36 -14.43 -10.32 -3.97
CA ASP A 36 -13.98 -9.85 -2.65
C ASP A 36 -12.45 -9.80 -2.48
N MET A 37 -11.67 -10.13 -3.51
CA MET A 37 -10.20 -10.14 -3.45
C MET A 37 -9.63 -8.79 -3.02
N ILE A 38 -10.24 -7.69 -3.49
CA ILE A 38 -9.76 -6.33 -3.20
C ILE A 38 -9.79 -6.04 -1.70
N ILE A 39 -10.83 -6.47 -0.99
CA ILE A 39 -10.99 -6.26 0.45
C ILE A 39 -9.86 -6.97 1.21
N GLY A 40 -9.58 -8.23 0.84
CA GLY A 40 -8.48 -8.99 1.43
C GLY A 40 -7.12 -8.32 1.19
N PHE A 41 -6.86 -7.88 -0.05
CA PHE A 41 -5.66 -7.11 -0.40
C PHE A 41 -5.48 -5.86 0.49
N TRP A 42 -6.55 -5.08 0.67
CA TRP A 42 -6.52 -3.88 1.53
C TRP A 42 -6.15 -4.22 2.97
N TYR A 43 -6.77 -5.24 3.56
CA TYR A 43 -6.45 -5.63 4.94
C TYR A 43 -5.01 -6.08 5.12
N PHE A 44 -4.48 -6.90 4.20
CA PHE A 44 -3.08 -7.34 4.28
C PHE A 44 -2.11 -6.16 4.12
N MET A 45 -2.34 -5.27 3.15
CA MET A 45 -1.48 -4.11 2.95
C MET A 45 -1.56 -3.15 4.15
N LEU A 46 -2.75 -2.92 4.71
CA LEU A 46 -2.93 -2.11 5.93
C LEU A 46 -2.15 -2.69 7.11
N PHE A 47 -2.21 -4.01 7.31
CA PHE A 47 -1.46 -4.67 8.38
C PHE A 47 0.06 -4.53 8.19
N LEU A 48 0.58 -4.76 6.98
CA LEU A 48 2.01 -4.67 6.67
C LEU A 48 2.58 -3.25 6.76
N THR A 49 1.72 -2.23 6.67
CA THR A 49 2.09 -0.82 6.59
C THR A 49 1.56 0.01 7.76
N PHE A 50 0.95 -0.62 8.76
CA PHE A 50 0.41 0.05 9.94
C PHE A 50 1.53 0.75 10.73
N PRO A 51 1.31 1.99 11.25
CA PRO A 51 0.06 2.77 11.21
C PRO A 51 -0.11 3.69 9.99
N LEU A 52 0.94 4.08 9.27
CA LEU A 52 0.83 5.07 8.18
C LEU A 52 0.00 4.55 7.01
N GLY A 53 -0.09 3.24 6.81
CA GLY A 53 -1.00 2.61 5.86
C GLY A 53 -2.46 3.01 6.06
N TYR A 54 -2.89 3.17 7.32
CA TYR A 54 -4.24 3.60 7.63
C TYR A 54 -4.50 5.06 7.23
N VAL A 55 -3.51 5.94 7.47
CA VAL A 55 -3.60 7.34 7.01
C VAL A 55 -3.65 7.38 5.48
N LEU A 56 -2.82 6.57 4.81
CA LEU A 56 -2.80 6.46 3.36
C LEU A 56 -4.15 5.97 2.81
N SER A 57 -4.78 4.97 3.42
CA SER A 57 -6.08 4.46 2.94
C SER A 57 -7.19 5.49 3.04
N VAL A 58 -7.22 6.30 4.10
CA VAL A 58 -8.17 7.41 4.24
C VAL A 58 -7.95 8.44 3.14
N VAL A 59 -6.69 8.80 2.86
CA VAL A 59 -6.35 9.76 1.79
C VAL A 59 -6.74 9.21 0.42
N ILE A 60 -6.44 7.95 0.12
CA ILE A 60 -6.83 7.32 -1.14
C ILE A 60 -8.34 7.29 -1.28
N GLY A 61 -9.08 6.85 -0.26
CA GLY A 61 -10.54 6.81 -0.29
C GLY A 61 -11.16 8.19 -0.51
N TRP A 62 -10.61 9.22 0.12
CA TRP A 62 -11.06 10.60 -0.10
C TRP A 62 -10.76 11.09 -1.53
N LEU A 63 -9.59 10.80 -2.08
CA LEU A 63 -9.24 11.14 -3.46
C LEU A 63 -10.12 10.41 -4.47
N SER A 64 -10.38 9.12 -4.26
CA SER A 64 -11.30 8.34 -5.10
C SER A 64 -12.72 8.92 -5.07
N TYR A 65 -13.18 9.37 -3.90
CA TYR A 65 -14.47 10.05 -3.76
C TYR A 65 -14.50 11.39 -4.51
N LEU A 66 -13.44 12.20 -4.44
CA LEU A 66 -13.36 13.44 -5.21
C LEU A 66 -13.37 13.20 -6.72
N VAL A 67 -12.63 12.19 -7.19
CA VAL A 67 -12.65 11.76 -8.59
C VAL A 67 -14.08 11.36 -8.99
N TYR A 68 -14.74 10.54 -8.18
CA TYR A 68 -16.13 10.16 -8.41
C TYR A 68 -17.05 11.38 -8.56
N LEU A 69 -16.99 12.37 -7.65
CA LEU A 69 -17.81 13.58 -7.74
C LEU A 69 -17.56 14.40 -9.02
N ILE A 70 -16.31 14.47 -9.47
CA ILE A 70 -15.95 15.23 -10.67
C ILE A 70 -16.50 14.54 -11.94
N PHE A 71 -16.31 13.22 -12.06
CA PHE A 71 -16.63 12.47 -13.28
C PHE A 71 -18.08 11.99 -13.35
N ASP A 72 -18.76 11.73 -12.23
CA ASP A 72 -20.16 11.27 -12.22
C ASP A 72 -21.14 12.38 -12.61
N SER A 73 -20.77 13.65 -12.37
CA SER A 73 -21.57 14.81 -12.79
C SER A 73 -21.71 14.97 -14.31
N SER A 74 -20.82 14.35 -15.09
CA SER A 74 -20.77 14.50 -16.56
C SER A 74 -21.33 13.33 -17.37
N THR A 75 -21.69 12.21 -16.74
CA THR A 75 -22.11 10.99 -17.45
C THR A 75 -23.26 10.28 -16.73
N GLN A 76 -24.49 10.67 -17.04
CA GLN A 76 -25.66 9.83 -16.76
C GLN A 76 -25.54 8.51 -17.53
N GLY A 77 -25.06 7.44 -16.88
CA GLY A 77 -25.17 6.06 -17.39
C GLY A 77 -23.91 5.42 -17.97
N GLY A 78 -22.74 6.04 -17.82
CA GLY A 78 -21.48 5.40 -18.20
C GLY A 78 -21.00 4.44 -17.12
N SER A 79 -21.49 3.20 -17.11
CA SER A 79 -20.85 2.11 -16.38
C SER A 79 -19.37 2.08 -16.78
N LEU A 80 -18.48 2.47 -15.85
CA LEU A 80 -17.04 2.32 -16.04
C LEU A 80 -16.79 0.87 -16.52
N PRO A 81 -15.93 0.64 -17.53
CA PRO A 81 -15.72 -0.70 -18.05
C PRO A 81 -15.36 -1.66 -16.92
N ASP A 82 -16.26 -2.62 -16.63
CA ASP A 82 -16.10 -3.70 -15.64
C ASP A 82 -14.93 -4.64 -15.96
N SER A 83 -14.14 -4.36 -17.01
CA SER A 83 -12.82 -4.94 -17.15
C SER A 83 -11.95 -4.46 -15.99
N ILE A 84 -11.96 -5.26 -14.91
CA ILE A 84 -11.15 -5.14 -13.70
C ILE A 84 -9.69 -5.02 -14.13
N SER A 85 -9.27 -3.80 -14.44
CA SER A 85 -7.87 -3.53 -14.72
C SER A 85 -7.13 -3.84 -13.43
N PHE A 86 -6.12 -4.71 -13.49
CA PHE A 86 -5.26 -4.98 -12.33
C PHE A 86 -4.37 -3.76 -11.99
N LEU A 87 -4.36 -2.74 -12.85
CA LEU A 87 -3.54 -1.55 -12.73
C LEU A 87 -3.79 -0.75 -11.44
N PRO A 88 -5.03 -0.46 -11.00
CA PRO A 88 -5.28 0.24 -9.73
C PRO A 88 -4.75 -0.54 -8.53
N VAL A 89 -4.88 -1.88 -8.53
CA VAL A 89 -4.32 -2.74 -7.47
C VAL A 89 -2.80 -2.63 -7.42
N LEU A 90 -2.14 -2.65 -8.59
CA LEU A 90 -0.70 -2.46 -8.68
C LEU A 90 -0.27 -1.07 -8.20
N ILE A 91 -1.00 -0.02 -8.56
CA ILE A 91 -0.74 1.36 -8.11
C ILE A 91 -0.87 1.45 -6.59
N TYR A 92 -1.96 0.94 -6.01
CA TYR A 92 -2.16 0.92 -4.57
C TYR A 92 -1.05 0.14 -3.88
N TRP A 93 -0.65 -1.02 -4.41
CA TRP A 93 0.46 -1.80 -3.88
C TRP A 93 1.75 -0.99 -3.82
N VAL A 94 2.12 -0.30 -4.91
CA VAL A 94 3.32 0.55 -4.95
C VAL A 94 3.24 1.66 -3.89
N LEU A 95 2.09 2.33 -3.77
CA LEU A 95 1.89 3.40 -2.79
C LEU A 95 2.04 2.89 -1.35
N PHE A 96 1.41 1.77 -1.03
CA PHE A 96 1.51 1.15 0.30
C PHE A 96 2.93 0.68 0.61
N VAL A 97 3.61 0.00 -0.33
CA VAL A 97 5.00 -0.43 -0.16
C VAL A 97 5.91 0.77 0.05
N ALA A 98 5.74 1.85 -0.71
CA ALA A 98 6.53 3.07 -0.55
C ALA A 98 6.34 3.69 0.85
N VAL A 99 5.10 3.82 1.32
CA VAL A 99 4.78 4.37 2.65
C VAL A 99 5.27 3.45 3.76
N GLY A 100 5.05 2.15 3.66
CA GLY A 100 5.53 1.15 4.62
C GLY A 100 7.06 1.13 4.70
N TYR A 101 7.74 1.22 3.56
CA TYR A 101 9.19 1.32 3.52
C TYR A 101 9.69 2.57 4.25
N TYR A 102 9.09 3.72 3.95
CA TYR A 102 9.42 4.98 4.61
C TYR A 102 9.19 4.90 6.12
N GLN A 103 8.07 4.33 6.55
CA GLN A 103 7.74 4.16 7.96
C GLN A 103 8.79 3.32 8.70
N TRP A 104 9.03 2.09 8.24
CA TRP A 104 9.79 1.10 8.99
C TRP A 104 11.31 1.30 8.88
N PHE A 105 11.80 1.73 7.72
CA PHE A 105 13.24 1.75 7.45
C PHE A 105 13.82 3.16 7.42
N VAL A 106 12.99 4.21 7.36
CA VAL A 106 13.44 5.61 7.39
C VAL A 106 13.00 6.31 8.67
N LEU A 107 11.71 6.29 8.99
CA LEU A 107 11.14 7.03 10.13
C LEU A 107 11.50 6.36 11.46
N LEU A 108 11.25 5.06 11.60
CA LEU A 108 11.48 4.32 12.86
C LEU A 108 12.94 4.40 13.34
N PRO A 109 13.98 4.16 12.51
CA PRO A 109 15.36 4.25 12.98
C PRO A 109 15.75 5.68 13.39
N ARG A 110 15.21 6.70 12.70
CA ARG A 110 15.43 8.11 13.07
C ARG A 110 14.83 8.43 14.43
N LEU A 111 13.61 7.95 14.70
CA LEU A 111 12.95 8.11 15.99
C LEU A 111 13.73 7.42 17.11
N VAL A 112 14.11 6.15 16.93
CA VAL A 112 14.89 5.38 17.92
C VAL A 112 16.23 6.06 18.23
N ASN A 113 16.95 6.52 17.21
CA ASN A 113 18.23 7.22 17.41
C ASN A 113 18.06 8.57 18.12
N ARG A 114 16.90 9.24 17.96
CA ARG A 114 16.61 10.49 18.65
C ARG A 114 16.34 10.24 20.14
N PHE A 115 15.58 9.20 20.48
CA PHE A 115 15.30 8.84 21.87
C PHE A 115 16.54 8.35 22.63
N ARG A 116 17.49 7.69 21.97
CA ARG A 116 18.75 7.26 22.62
C ARG A 116 19.71 8.40 23.02
N ARG A 117 19.49 9.61 22.52
CA ARG A 117 20.33 10.79 22.83
C ARG A 117 19.82 11.60 24.01
N HIS A 118 18.61 11.32 24.49
CA HIS A 118 18.00 11.93 25.66
C HIS A 118 18.01 10.92 26.80
#